data_AF-A0A529LGD6-F1
#
_entry.id   AF-A0A529LGD6-F1
#
_cell.length_a   1.000
_cell.length_b   1.000
_cell.length_c   1.000
_cell.angle_alpha   90.00
_cell.angle_beta   90.00
_cell.angle_gamma   90.00
#
_symmetry.space_group_name_H-M   'P 1'
#
loop_
_entity.id
_entity.type
_entity.pdbx_description
1 polymer ?
#
loop_
_entity_poly.entity_id
_entity_poly.type
_entity_poly.pdbx_seq_one_letter_code
_entity_poly.pdbx_strand_id
1 'polypeptide(L)' 'TKTMVYGVKYLVSYLSQFMSLHPGDIISTGTPPGVGLGMKPPVFLKAGDVVELGIEGLGQQKQTFKADE' A
#
# COMPACT_ATOMS: atom_id res chain seq x y z
N THR A 1 -3.56 1.22 11.22
CA THR A 1 -3.77 2.65 10.88
C THR A 1 -3.48 3.61 12.02
N LYS A 2 -3.59 3.23 13.30
CA LYS A 2 -3.30 4.12 14.45
C LYS A 2 -1.89 4.74 14.45
N THR A 3 -0.92 4.08 13.82
CA THR A 3 0.49 4.49 13.73
C THR A 3 0.83 5.29 12.48
N MET A 4 -0.15 5.66 11.66
CA MET A 4 0.08 6.53 10.51
C MET A 4 0.59 7.89 11.00
N VAL A 5 1.70 8.36 10.44
CA VAL A 5 2.25 9.70 10.75
C VAL A 5 1.23 10.78 10.37
N TYR A 6 0.53 10.59 9.26
CA TYR A 6 -0.55 11.45 8.79
C TYR A 6 -1.81 10.63 8.54
N GLY A 7 -2.91 10.96 9.21
CA GLY A 7 -4.19 10.26 9.05
C GLY A 7 -4.94 10.63 7.77
N VAL A 8 -5.98 9.85 7.42
CA VAL A 8 -6.77 10.00 6.19
C VAL A 8 -7.28 11.43 5.97
N LYS A 9 -7.84 12.07 7.00
CA LYS A 9 -8.37 13.45 6.91
C LYS A 9 -7.28 14.47 6.52
N TYR A 10 -6.07 14.30 7.07
CA TYR A 10 -4.94 15.16 6.73
C TYR A 10 -4.52 14.95 5.29
N LEU A 11 -4.39 13.70 4.84
CA LEU A 11 -3.98 13.37 3.47
C LEU A 11 -4.92 13.97 2.43
N VAL A 12 -6.23 13.83 2.61
CA VAL A 12 -7.24 14.43 1.71
C VAL A 12 -7.10 15.96 1.68
N SER A 13 -7.03 16.60 2.85
CA SER A 13 -6.90 18.07 2.94
C SER A 13 -5.57 18.60 2.41
N TYR A 14 -4.49 17.84 2.52
CA TYR A 14 -3.17 18.25 2.07
C TYR A 14 -3.08 18.16 0.54
N LEU A 15 -3.48 17.02 -0.04
CA LEU A 15 -3.46 16.82 -1.48
C LEU A 15 -4.37 17.83 -2.21
N SER A 16 -5.54 18.16 -1.64
CA SER A 16 -6.48 19.10 -2.25
C SER A 16 -5.97 20.54 -2.35
N GLN A 17 -4.82 20.88 -1.74
CA GLN A 17 -4.17 22.19 -1.90
C GLN A 17 -3.37 22.29 -3.21
N PHE A 18 -3.00 21.15 -3.80
CA PHE A 18 -2.11 21.08 -4.96
C PHE A 18 -2.79 20.52 -6.21
N MET A 19 -3.91 19.82 -6.05
CA MET A 19 -4.70 19.26 -7.15
C MET A 19 -6.18 19.20 -6.78
N SER A 20 -7.05 19.22 -7.80
CA SER A 20 -8.47 18.91 -7.59
C SER A 20 -8.63 17.40 -7.41
N LEU A 21 -9.37 17.01 -6.37
CA LEU A 21 -9.77 15.61 -6.17
C LEU A 21 -11.16 15.40 -6.77
N HIS A 22 -11.31 14.34 -7.55
CA HIS A 22 -12.56 13.99 -8.22
C HIS A 22 -13.23 12.77 -7.56
N PRO A 23 -14.57 12.66 -7.65
CA PRO A 23 -15.26 11.45 -7.23
C PRO A 23 -14.71 10.22 -7.98
N GLY A 24 -14.29 9.22 -7.21
CA GLY A 24 -13.68 7.99 -7.74
C GLY A 24 -12.15 7.95 -7.62
N ASP A 25 -11.50 9.04 -7.24
CA ASP A 25 -10.06 9.05 -7.00
C ASP A 25 -9.67 8.14 -5.82
N ILE A 26 -8.54 7.43 -5.98
CA ILE A 26 -8.00 6.49 -5.00
C ILE A 26 -6.69 7.02 -4.43
N ILE A 27 -6.63 7.21 -3.11
CA ILE A 27 -5.41 7.60 -2.39
C ILE A 27 -4.86 6.38 -1.64
N SER A 28 -3.67 5.92 -2.02
CA SER A 28 -2.94 4.91 -1.23
C SER A 28 -2.24 5.59 -0.06
N THR A 29 -2.68 5.30 1.16
CA THR A 29 -2.31 6.08 2.37
C THR A 29 -0.99 5.67 3.02
N GLY A 30 -0.17 4.89 2.31
CA GLY A 30 1.12 4.40 2.79
C GLY A 30 1.08 2.97 3.37
N THR A 31 2.26 2.45 3.70
CA THR A 31 2.49 1.09 4.19
C THR A 31 3.28 1.09 5.51
N PRO A 32 3.00 0.17 6.46
CA PRO A 32 3.81 0.03 7.67
C PRO A 32 5.22 -0.52 7.38
N PRO A 33 6.12 -0.54 8.38
CA PRO A 33 7.41 -1.21 8.26
C PRO A 33 7.27 -2.70 7.90
N GLY A 34 8.30 -3.26 7.24
CA GLY A 34 8.33 -4.66 6.84
C GLY A 34 8.40 -4.90 5.33
N VAL A 35 8.47 -3.84 4.52
CA VAL A 35 8.74 -3.99 3.08
C VAL A 35 10.09 -4.65 2.86
N GLY A 36 10.18 -5.50 1.84
CA GLY A 36 11.33 -6.36 1.62
C GLY A 36 12.66 -5.62 1.41
N LEU A 37 12.63 -4.39 0.87
CA LEU A 37 13.79 -3.49 0.78
C LEU A 37 14.43 -3.19 2.16
N GLY A 38 13.63 -3.13 3.22
CA GLY A 38 14.09 -2.84 4.58
C GLY A 38 14.63 -4.06 5.35
N MET A 39 14.54 -5.26 4.78
CA MET A 39 15.05 -6.48 5.38
C MET A 39 16.59 -6.59 5.22
N LYS A 40 17.24 -7.38 6.08
CA LYS A 40 18.69 -7.65 6.01
C LYS A 40 18.94 -9.17 6.01
N PRO A 41 19.27 -9.79 4.86
CA PRO A 41 19.41 -9.19 3.53
C PRO A 41 18.06 -8.70 2.95
N PRO A 42 18.06 -7.77 1.98
CA PRO A 42 16.83 -7.36 1.30
C PRO A 42 16.17 -8.53 0.58
N VAL A 43 14.84 -8.54 0.59
CA VAL A 43 14.02 -9.57 -0.06
C VAL A 43 13.13 -8.88 -1.10
N PHE A 44 13.16 -9.35 -2.34
CA PHE A 44 12.29 -8.87 -3.41
C PHE A 44 11.44 -10.01 -3.95
N LEU A 45 10.32 -9.65 -4.57
CA LEU A 45 9.40 -10.61 -5.19
C LEU A 45 10.11 -11.39 -6.30
N LYS A 46 9.78 -12.66 -6.41
CA LYS A 46 10.22 -13.58 -7.46
C LYS A 46 9.02 -14.23 -8.16
N ALA A 47 9.25 -14.74 -9.36
CA ALA A 47 8.23 -15.50 -10.06
C ALA A 47 7.82 -16.73 -9.22
N GLY A 48 6.50 -16.96 -9.12
CA GLY A 48 5.91 -18.01 -8.30
C GLY A 48 5.61 -17.59 -6.86
N ASP A 49 6.10 -16.44 -6.39
CA ASP A 49 5.77 -15.95 -5.05
C ASP A 49 4.25 -15.70 -4.94
N VAL A 50 3.70 -16.04 -3.78
CA VAL A 50 2.30 -15.81 -3.43
C VAL A 50 2.25 -14.79 -2.30
N VAL A 51 1.66 -13.64 -2.58
CA VAL A 51 1.47 -12.58 -1.57
C VAL A 51 0.01 -12.52 -1.16
N GLU A 52 -0.21 -12.56 0.15
CA GLU A 52 -1.51 -12.35 0.76
C GLU A 52 -1.49 -11.03 1.54
N LEU A 53 -2.47 -10.17 1.28
CA LEU A 53 -2.64 -8.85 1.88
C LEU A 53 -4.03 -8.76 2.48
N GLY A 54 -4.20 -8.03 3.58
CA GLY A 54 -5.51 -7.88 4.18
C GLY A 54 -5.61 -6.69 5.11
N ILE A 55 -6.82 -6.18 5.26
CA ILE A 55 -7.19 -5.19 6.26
C ILE A 55 -8.41 -5.73 6.99
N GLU A 56 -8.34 -5.78 8.32
CA GLU A 56 -9.46 -6.17 9.17
C GLU A 56 -10.72 -5.34 8.81
N GLY A 57 -11.83 -6.02 8.54
CA GLY A 57 -13.09 -5.40 8.13
C GLY A 57 -13.21 -5.01 6.65
N LEU A 58 -12.13 -5.07 5.85
CA LEU A 58 -12.17 -4.77 4.40
C LEU A 58 -11.90 -6.00 3.52
N GLY A 59 -11.41 -7.09 4.10
CA GLY A 59 -11.16 -8.36 3.40
C GLY A 59 -9.68 -8.63 3.15
N GLN A 60 -9.44 -9.61 2.26
CA GLN A 60 -8.10 -10.09 1.92
C GLN A 60 -7.97 -10.26 0.40
N GLN A 61 -6.74 -10.09 -0.09
CA GLN A 61 -6.34 -10.31 -1.46
C GLN A 61 -5.20 -11.34 -1.48
N LYS A 62 -5.21 -12.22 -2.48
CA LYS A 62 -4.14 -13.18 -2.75
C LYS A 62 -3.70 -13.06 -4.20
N GLN A 63 -2.40 -12.92 -4.43
CA GLN A 63 -1.83 -12.79 -5.77
C GLN A 63 -0.61 -13.69 -5.94
N THR A 64 -0.58 -14.47 -7.03
CA THR A 64 0.60 -15.20 -7.48
C THR A 64 1.35 -14.35 -8.51
N PHE A 65 2.62 -14.04 -8.22
CA PHE A 65 3.46 -13.21 -9.07
C PHE A 65 4.08 -14.03 -10.20
N LYS A 66 4.17 -13.41 -11.37
CA LYS A 66 4.82 -13.96 -12.56
C LYS A 66 5.88 -12.96 -13.02
N ALA A 67 6.99 -13.46 -13.57
CA ALA A 67 7.88 -12.61 -14.33
C ALA A 67 7.26 -12.34 -15.71
N ASP A 68 7.56 -11.18 -16.27
CA ASP A 68 7.25 -10.91 -17.67
C ASP A 68 8.04 -11.87 -18.57
N GLU A 69 7.51 -12.18 -19.75
CA GLU A 69 8.15 -13.03 -20.77
C GLU A 69 9.35 -12.36 -21.45
#